data_AF-A0A959ZLZ4-F1
#
_entry.id   AF-A0A959ZLZ4-F1
#
_cell.length_a   1.000
_cell.length_b   1.000
_cell.length_c   1.000
_cell.angle_alpha   90.00
_cell.angle_beta   90.00
_cell.angle_gamma   90.00
#
_symmetry.space_group_name_H-M   'P 1'
#
loop_
_entity.id
_entity.type
_entity.pdbx_description
1 polymer ?
#
loop_
_entity_poly.entity_id
_entity_poly.type
_entity_poly.pdbx_seq_one_letter_code
_entity_poly.pdbx_strand_id
1 'polypeptide(L)' 'VGPLHWAGAETATVNAGYMDGAISSGIRAATEIAGGVDR' A
#
# COMPACT_ATOMS: atom_id res chain seq x y z
N VAL A 1 10.21 -5.38 -4.79
CA VAL A 1 10.48 -5.59 -6.23
C VAL A 1 9.96 -6.97 -6.60
N GLY A 2 8.96 -7.04 -7.49
CA GLY A 2 8.20 -8.27 -7.80
C GLY A 2 6.68 -8.01 -7.80
N PRO A 3 5.84 -9.02 -8.10
CA PRO A 3 4.38 -8.88 -8.20
C PRO A 3 3.67 -8.81 -6.84
N LEU A 4 4.42 -8.95 -5.73
CA LEU A 4 3.89 -8.85 -4.38
C LEU A 4 3.95 -7.40 -3.89
N HIS A 5 2.79 -6.86 -3.51
CA HIS A 5 2.64 -5.53 -2.93
C HIS A 5 2.33 -5.64 -1.44
N TRP A 6 2.95 -4.77 -0.64
CA TRP A 6 2.78 -4.75 0.81
C TRP A 6 1.92 -3.56 1.25
N ALA A 7 1.03 -3.82 2.20
CA ALA A 7 0.23 -2.83 2.90
C ALA A 7 0.15 -3.19 4.39
N GLY A 8 -0.38 -2.28 5.20
CA GLY A 8 -0.42 -2.40 6.66
C GLY A 8 0.07 -1.12 7.31
N ALA A 9 -0.40 -0.85 8.53
CA ALA A 9 -0.08 0.39 9.24
C ALA A 9 1.44 0.58 9.41
N GLU A 10 2.19 -0.51 9.48
CA GLU A 10 3.65 -0.57 9.63
C GLU A 10 4.40 -0.13 8.36
N THR A 11 3.71 -0.14 7.21
CA THR A 11 4.28 0.22 5.91
C THR A 11 3.91 1.64 5.48
N ALA A 12 3.12 2.34 6.30
CA ALA A 12 2.68 3.70 6.02
C ALA A 12 3.84 4.70 6.22
N THR A 13 3.95 5.68 5.33
CA THR A 13 4.93 6.78 5.47
C THR A 13 4.48 7.86 6.45
N VAL A 14 3.18 7.88 6.79
CA VAL A 14 2.54 8.80 7.73
C VAL A 14 1.61 8.00 8.64
N ASN A 15 1.52 8.38 9.92
CA ASN A 15 0.64 7.73 10.91
C ASN A 15 0.88 6.21 11.03
N ALA A 16 2.15 5.78 10.97
CA ALA A 16 2.50 4.38 11.09
C ALA A 16 2.03 3.80 12.44
N GLY A 17 1.44 2.60 12.41
CA GLY A 17 0.83 1.95 13.58
C GLY A 17 -0.60 2.43 13.91
N TYR A 18 -1.14 3.42 13.19
CA TYR A 18 -2.53 3.87 13.33
C TYR A 18 -3.41 3.42 12.16
N MET A 19 -4.73 3.42 12.39
CA MET A 19 -5.72 3.03 11.37
C MET A 19 -5.60 3.83 10.06
N ASP A 20 -5.32 5.13 10.16
CA ASP A 20 -5.14 5.99 8.98
C ASP A 20 -3.90 5.60 8.15
N GLY A 21 -2.83 5.15 8.81
CA GLY A 21 -1.68 4.54 8.16
C GLY A 21 -2.04 3.22 7.44
N ALA A 22 -2.88 2.39 8.06
CA ALA A 22 -3.36 1.15 7.44
C ALA A 22 -4.18 1.42 6.17
N ILE A 23 -5.07 2.41 6.21
CA ILE A 23 -5.91 2.79 5.07
C ILE A 23 -5.06 3.37 3.94
N SER A 24 -4.21 4.35 4.24
CA SER A 24 -3.38 5.02 3.24
C SER A 24 -2.39 4.06 2.56
N SER A 25 -1.75 3.16 3.31
CA SER A 25 -0.87 2.13 2.74
C SER A 25 -1.62 1.14 1.86
N GLY A 26 -2.87 0.78 2.20
CA GLY A 26 -3.73 -0.06 1.37
C GLY A 26 -4.09 0.59 0.04
N ILE A 27 -4.47 1.87 0.05
CA ILE A 27 -4.77 2.65 -1.17
C ILE A 27 -3.55 2.72 -2.08
N ARG A 28 -2.36 2.95 -1.51
CA ARG A 28 -1.09 2.92 -2.26
C ARG A 28 -0.88 1.56 -2.92
N ALA A 29 -0.95 0.47 -2.18
CA ALA A 29 -0.74 -0.87 -2.72
C ALA A 29 -1.75 -1.21 -3.84
N ALA A 30 -3.02 -0.81 -3.69
CA ALA A 30 -4.03 -0.97 -4.73
C ALA A 30 -3.70 -0.17 -6.00
N THR A 31 -3.18 1.04 -5.86
CA THR A 31 -2.76 1.89 -6.99
C THR A 31 -1.55 1.27 -7.72
N GLU A 32 -0.59 0.73 -6.97
CA GLU A 32 0.57 0.04 -7.54
C GLU A 32 0.16 -1.22 -8.32
N ILE A 33 -0.84 -1.96 -7.84
CA ILE A 33 -1.43 -3.10 -8.56
C ILE A 33 -2.12 -2.59 -9.83
N ALA A 34 -2.99 -1.59 -9.73
CA ALA A 34 -3.76 -1.07 -10.87
C ALA A 34 -2.86 -0.54 -11.99
N GLY A 35 -1.80 0.21 -11.64
CA GLY A 35 -0.79 0.65 -12.62
C GLY A 35 0.09 -0.47 -13.18
N GLY A 36 -0.02 -1.69 -12.63
CA GLY A 36 0.68 -2.87 -13.08
C GLY A 36 -0.17 -3.90 -13.84
N VAL A 37 -1.49 -3.71 -13.92
CA VAL A 37 -2.44 -4.65 -14.57
C VAL A 37 -2.53 -4.45 -16.09
N ASP A 38 -1.93 -3.40 -16.65
CA ASP A 38 -1.81 -3.17 -18.11
C ASP A 38 -0.70 -4.01 -18.77
N ARG A 39 -0.52 -5.28 -18.36
CA ARG A 39 0.52 -6.19 -18.91
C ARG A 39 -0.08 -7.55 -19.22
#